data_AF-Q9KRV5-F1
#
_entry.id   AF-Q9KRV5-F1
#
_cell.length_a   1.000
_cell.length_b   1.000
_cell.length_c   1.000
_cell.angle_alpha   90.00
_cell.angle_beta   90.00
_cell.angle_gamma   90.00
#
_symmetry.space_group_name_H-M   'P 1'
#
loop_
_entity.id
_entity.type
_entity.pdbx_description
1 polymer ?
#
loop_
_entity_poly.entity_id
_entity_poly.type
_entity_poly.pdbx_seq_one_letter_code
_entity_poly.pdbx_strand_id
1 'polypeptide(L)'
;MNYFIRQSWLFFFTVTSSFHVSATTTLRLAYSDIESYPFQMGNGESVANPPGLALDVLNDVATKLELKIEYVRLPGKRVLDYIDTGKVDGGFIFSYNTLRAQYARYPMQDDSPDSQNGLPRSVITFTRFKIRNWIGMERKF
;
A
#
# COMPACT_ATOMS: atom_id res chain seq x y z
N MET A 1 -67.02 28.03 7.84
CA MET A 1 -66.27 29.30 7.80
C MET A 1 -65.29 29.28 8.96
N ASN A 2 -64.10 28.73 8.71
CA ASN A 2 -62.84 29.49 8.58
C ASN A 2 -62.26 29.79 9.98
N TYR A 3 -61.28 28.99 10.40
CA TYR A 3 -59.85 29.33 10.40
C TYR A 3 -59.48 30.08 11.72
N PHE A 4 -58.36 29.89 12.41
CA PHE A 4 -57.03 29.46 12.00
C PHE A 4 -56.24 29.03 13.25
N ILE A 5 -55.39 28.03 13.05
CA ILE A 5 -54.49 27.29 13.96
C ILE A 5 -53.35 28.20 14.46
N ARG A 6 -53.10 28.40 15.76
CA ARG A 6 -52.34 27.61 16.76
C ARG A 6 -50.87 27.31 16.40
N GLN A 7 -49.99 27.71 17.33
CA GLN A 7 -48.72 27.09 17.76
C GLN A 7 -47.38 27.68 17.31
N SER A 8 -46.61 27.96 18.37
CA SER A 8 -45.28 28.53 18.50
C SER A 8 -44.23 28.00 17.52
N TRP A 9 -43.45 28.93 16.98
CA TRP A 9 -42.16 28.69 16.35
C TRP A 9 -41.16 28.11 17.38
N LEU A 10 -40.93 26.80 17.32
CA LEU A 10 -39.69 26.21 17.84
C LEU A 10 -38.73 26.07 16.66
N PHE A 11 -37.73 26.94 16.63
CA PHE A 11 -36.59 26.88 15.72
C PHE A 11 -35.80 25.60 16.03
N PHE A 12 -36.05 24.53 15.27
CA PHE A 12 -35.29 23.29 15.34
C PHE A 12 -33.96 23.49 14.60
N PHE A 13 -32.95 24.03 15.28
CA PHE A 13 -31.59 24.11 14.76
C PHE A 13 -30.98 22.70 14.79
N THR A 14 -31.17 21.96 13.71
CA THR A 14 -30.60 20.62 13.54
C THR A 14 -29.10 20.74 13.32
N VAL A 15 -28.32 20.54 14.38
CA VAL A 15 -26.86 20.38 14.29
C VAL A 15 -26.58 19.03 13.65
N THR A 16 -26.34 19.03 12.34
CA THR A 16 -25.82 17.85 11.63
C THR A 16 -24.34 17.68 11.94
N SER A 17 -24.01 16.82 12.90
CA SER A 17 -22.63 16.35 13.10
C SER A 17 -22.24 15.38 11.97
N SER A 18 -21.24 15.76 11.19
CA SER A 18 -20.61 14.88 10.21
C SER A 18 -19.71 13.87 10.93
N PHE A 19 -20.12 12.61 10.99
CA PHE A 19 -19.24 11.52 11.39
C PHE A 19 -18.25 11.25 10.25
N HIS A 20 -16.99 11.61 10.44
CA HIS A 20 -15.92 11.19 9.55
C HIS A 20 -15.52 9.75 9.90
N VAL A 21 -16.01 8.79 9.11
CA VAL A 21 -15.46 7.42 9.12
C VAL A 21 -14.12 7.46 8.39
N SER A 22 -13.02 7.39 9.15
CA SER A 22 -11.69 7.19 8.58
C SER A 22 -11.54 5.72 8.19
N ALA A 23 -11.50 5.44 6.88
CA ALA A 23 -11.26 4.10 6.38
C ALA A 23 -9.74 3.85 6.29
N THR A 24 -9.22 2.93 7.11
CA THR A 24 -7.82 2.47 7.00
C THR A 24 -7.60 1.86 5.62
N THR A 25 -6.67 2.44 4.86
CA THR A 25 -6.34 1.93 3.53
C THR A 25 -5.53 0.64 3.68
N THR A 26 -5.95 -0.42 2.99
CA THR A 26 -5.27 -1.73 3.00
C THR A 26 -4.52 -1.93 1.68
N LEU A 27 -3.24 -2.28 1.77
CA LEU A 27 -2.37 -2.63 0.65
C LEU A 27 -2.08 -4.13 0.66
N ARG A 28 -2.27 -4.81 -0.46
CA ARG A 28 -1.92 -6.22 -0.65
C ARG A 28 -0.56 -6.31 -1.33
N LEU A 29 0.46 -6.74 -0.59
CA LEU A 29 1.84 -6.86 -1.09
C LEU A 29 2.26 -8.33 -1.19
N ALA A 30 2.74 -8.75 -2.36
CA ALA A 30 3.22 -10.10 -2.59
C ALA A 30 4.74 -10.24 -2.57
N TYR A 31 5.25 -11.36 -2.09
CA TYR A 31 6.68 -11.65 -2.07
C TYR A 31 6.96 -13.14 -2.15
N SER A 32 8.24 -13.49 -2.30
CA SER A 32 8.68 -14.87 -2.51
C SER A 32 8.31 -15.79 -1.33
N ASP A 33 7.98 -17.03 -1.64
CA ASP A 33 7.89 -18.13 -0.67
C ASP A 33 9.25 -18.76 -0.36
N ILE A 34 10.33 -18.32 -1.01
CA ILE A 34 11.71 -18.78 -0.78
C ILE A 34 12.46 -17.74 0.05
N GLU A 35 13.11 -18.19 1.14
CA GLU A 35 13.93 -17.37 2.02
C GLU A 35 15.01 -16.57 1.27
N SER A 36 15.24 -15.34 1.74
CA SER A 36 16.34 -14.47 1.33
C SER A 36 16.88 -13.76 2.57
N TYR A 37 17.75 -14.44 3.31
CA TYR A 37 18.39 -13.88 4.51
C TYR A 37 19.20 -12.61 4.16
N PRO A 38 19.13 -11.52 4.95
CA PRO A 38 18.28 -11.32 6.14
C PRO A 38 16.94 -10.61 5.84
N PHE A 39 16.66 -10.32 4.56
CA PHE A 39 15.55 -9.45 4.16
C PHE A 39 14.18 -10.11 4.25
N GLN A 40 14.14 -11.43 4.07
CA GLN A 40 12.93 -12.23 4.12
C GLN A 40 13.28 -13.60 4.69
N MET A 41 12.62 -13.98 5.76
CA MET A 41 12.93 -15.20 6.50
C MET A 41 11.93 -16.32 6.21
N GLY A 42 12.41 -17.56 6.35
CA GLY A 42 11.62 -18.78 6.23
C GLY A 42 11.12 -19.08 4.82
N ASN A 43 10.60 -20.30 4.65
CA ASN A 43 10.05 -20.78 3.39
C ASN A 43 8.54 -21.09 3.52
N GLY A 44 7.83 -21.10 2.39
CA GLY A 44 6.43 -21.45 2.28
C GLY A 44 5.47 -20.24 2.25
N GLU A 45 4.18 -20.53 2.39
CA GLU A 45 3.09 -19.56 2.12
C GLU A 45 2.77 -18.65 3.32
N SER A 46 3.28 -18.97 4.51
CA SER A 46 3.04 -18.19 5.73
C SER A 46 4.20 -17.25 6.04
N VAL A 47 3.90 -16.06 6.56
CA VAL A 47 4.92 -15.14 7.10
C VAL A 47 5.69 -15.86 8.22
N ALA A 48 7.02 -15.86 8.14
CA ALA A 48 7.87 -16.49 9.14
C ALA A 48 7.97 -15.64 10.42
N ASN A 49 8.46 -16.24 11.50
CA ASN A 49 8.86 -15.54 12.72
C ASN A 49 10.30 -15.93 13.09
N PRO A 50 11.27 -14.99 13.03
CA PRO A 50 11.12 -13.60 12.62
C PRO A 50 10.76 -13.47 11.12
N PRO A 51 10.15 -12.35 10.69
CA PRO A 51 9.68 -12.18 9.30
C PRO A 51 10.79 -11.75 8.32
N GLY A 52 11.80 -11.02 8.81
CA GLY A 52 12.92 -10.48 8.02
C GLY A 52 12.84 -8.97 7.82
N LEU A 53 13.99 -8.36 7.52
CA LEU A 53 14.19 -6.91 7.55
C LEU A 53 13.23 -6.13 6.63
N ALA A 54 12.84 -6.68 5.48
CA ALA A 54 11.95 -5.98 4.57
C ALA A 54 10.54 -5.83 5.15
N LEU A 55 10.04 -6.84 5.87
CA LEU A 55 8.73 -6.78 6.52
C LEU A 55 8.78 -5.84 7.72
N ASP A 56 9.89 -5.81 8.47
CA ASP A 56 10.08 -4.86 9.58
C ASP A 56 9.99 -3.41 9.08
N VAL A 57 10.69 -3.08 7.99
CA VAL A 57 10.64 -1.74 7.37
C VAL A 57 9.25 -1.42 6.83
N LEU A 58 8.60 -2.36 6.13
CA LEU A 58 7.26 -2.12 5.59
C LEU A 58 6.22 -1.93 6.69
N ASN A 59 6.31 -2.67 7.79
CA ASN A 59 5.41 -2.51 8.94
C ASN A 59 5.60 -1.18 9.67
N ASP A 60 6.85 -0.71 9.81
CA ASP A 60 7.16 0.61 10.36
C ASP A 60 6.58 1.74 9.47
N VAL A 61 6.77 1.64 8.15
CA VAL A 61 6.16 2.58 7.18
C VAL A 61 4.63 2.53 7.23
N ALA A 62 4.04 1.34 7.28
CA ALA A 62 2.59 1.17 7.37
C ALA A 62 2.02 1.83 8.63
N THR A 63 2.71 1.66 9.76
CA THR A 63 2.34 2.28 11.04
C THR A 63 2.39 3.80 10.94
N LYS A 64 3.47 4.36 10.39
CA LYS A 64 3.64 5.82 10.21
C LYS A 64 2.62 6.46 9.27
N LEU A 65 2.14 5.70 8.29
CA LEU A 65 1.18 6.15 7.28
C LEU A 65 -0.27 5.74 7.60
N GLU A 66 -0.52 5.11 8.75
CA GLU A 66 -1.83 4.58 9.15
C GLU A 66 -2.46 3.64 8.10
N LEU A 67 -1.62 2.79 7.50
CA LEU A 67 -1.99 1.79 6.51
C LEU A 67 -2.03 0.39 7.12
N LYS A 68 -2.85 -0.48 6.55
CA LYS A 68 -2.80 -1.92 6.79
C LYS A 68 -2.07 -2.59 5.62
N ILE A 69 -1.14 -3.49 5.89
CA ILE A 69 -0.53 -4.34 4.85
C ILE A 69 -1.02 -5.77 5.00
N GLU A 70 -1.45 -6.36 3.89
CA GLU A 70 -1.73 -7.78 3.76
C GLU A 70 -0.64 -8.44 2.91
N TYR A 71 0.08 -9.35 3.54
CA TYR A 71 1.22 -10.04 2.94
C TYR A 71 0.79 -11.32 2.24
N VAL A 72 1.23 -11.51 0.99
CA VAL A 72 0.90 -12.68 0.16
C VAL A 72 2.19 -13.38 -0.27
N ARG A 73 2.48 -14.55 0.27
CA ARG A 73 3.67 -15.35 -0.14
C ARG A 73 3.33 -16.32 -1.25
N LEU A 74 4.09 -16.29 -2.32
CA LEU A 74 3.88 -17.14 -3.49
C LEU A 74 5.23 -17.50 -4.14
N PRO A 75 5.30 -18.57 -4.95
CA PRO A 75 6.42 -18.80 -5.86
C PRO A 75 6.73 -17.54 -6.67
N GLY A 76 8.00 -17.14 -6.76
CA GLY A 76 8.39 -15.83 -7.31
C GLY A 76 7.81 -15.49 -8.70
N LYS A 77 7.67 -16.48 -9.60
CA LYS A 77 7.01 -16.27 -10.90
C LYS A 77 5.53 -15.87 -10.75
N ARG A 78 4.83 -16.44 -9.79
CA ARG A 78 3.42 -16.14 -9.49
C ARG A 78 3.27 -14.76 -8.82
N VAL A 79 4.26 -14.32 -8.05
CA VAL A 79 4.30 -12.94 -7.55
C VAL A 79 4.31 -11.96 -8.72
N LEU A 80 5.20 -12.17 -9.70
CA LEU A 80 5.27 -11.32 -10.89
C LEU A 80 3.99 -11.34 -11.71
N ASP A 81 3.36 -12.51 -11.91
CA ASP A 81 2.03 -12.62 -12.52
C ASP A 81 0.97 -11.82 -11.77
N TYR A 82 0.96 -11.89 -10.44
CA TYR A 82 -0.02 -11.19 -9.61
C TYR A 82 0.14 -9.67 -9.69
N ILE A 83 1.38 -9.19 -9.79
CA ILE A 83 1.68 -7.77 -9.99
C ILE A 83 1.20 -7.32 -11.38
N ASP A 84 1.59 -8.04 -12.44
CA ASP A 84 1.27 -7.70 -13.82
C ASP A 84 -0.25 -7.71 -14.08
N THR A 85 -0.93 -8.73 -13.56
CA THR A 85 -2.39 -8.86 -13.67
C THR A 85 -3.18 -8.02 -12.67
N GLY A 86 -2.52 -7.30 -11.75
CA GLY A 86 -3.16 -6.44 -10.76
C GLY A 86 -3.97 -7.19 -9.69
N LYS A 87 -3.65 -8.46 -9.41
CA LYS A 87 -4.23 -9.25 -8.31
C LYS A 87 -3.75 -8.80 -6.94
N VAL A 88 -2.63 -8.07 -6.90
CA VAL A 88 -2.04 -7.45 -5.71
C VAL A 88 -1.67 -6.02 -6.03
N ASP A 89 -1.61 -5.19 -5.01
CA ASP A 89 -1.24 -3.79 -5.13
C ASP A 89 0.26 -3.60 -5.24
N GLY A 90 1.05 -4.68 -5.11
CA GLY A 90 2.32 -4.70 -4.36
C GLY A 90 3.23 -5.90 -4.58
N GLY A 91 4.55 -5.69 -4.59
CA GLY A 91 5.51 -6.74 -4.31
C GLY A 91 6.93 -6.26 -4.17
N PHE A 92 7.70 -6.91 -3.29
CA PHE A 92 8.99 -6.43 -2.79
C PHE A 92 10.05 -7.54 -2.84
N ILE A 93 11.34 -7.15 -2.73
CA ILE A 93 12.51 -8.03 -2.92
C ILE A 93 12.60 -8.58 -4.36
N PHE A 94 12.30 -7.75 -5.35
CA PHE A 94 12.53 -8.06 -6.76
C PHE A 94 13.40 -6.98 -7.39
N SER A 95 14.64 -7.32 -7.75
CA SER A 95 15.54 -6.37 -8.42
C SER A 95 14.95 -5.78 -9.70
N TYR A 96 15.43 -4.60 -10.07
CA TYR A 96 15.09 -3.95 -11.33
C TYR A 96 15.39 -4.87 -12.52
N ASN A 97 14.49 -4.85 -13.51
CA ASN A 97 14.66 -5.48 -14.81
C ASN A 97 13.82 -4.70 -15.82
N THR A 98 14.36 -4.48 -17.03
CA THR A 98 13.70 -3.70 -18.08
C THR A 98 12.33 -4.26 -18.51
N LEU A 99 12.16 -5.59 -18.51
CA LEU A 99 10.86 -6.22 -18.79
C LEU A 99 9.87 -6.00 -17.63
N ARG A 100 10.34 -6.07 -16.38
CA ARG A 100 9.48 -5.82 -15.19
C ARG A 100 9.08 -4.36 -15.09
N ALA A 101 9.95 -3.44 -15.51
CA ALA A 101 9.68 -2.01 -15.54
C ALA A 101 8.55 -1.62 -16.52
N GLN A 102 8.13 -2.51 -17.43
CA GLN A 102 6.97 -2.28 -18.29
C GLN A 102 5.65 -2.29 -17.51
N TYR A 103 5.58 -2.98 -16.38
CA TYR A 103 4.36 -3.13 -15.57
C TYR A 103 4.53 -2.79 -14.07
N ALA A 104 5.77 -2.67 -13.59
CA ALA A 104 6.10 -2.29 -12.21
C ALA A 104 6.83 -0.95 -12.17
N ARG A 105 6.71 -0.22 -11.06
CA ARG A 105 7.46 1.02 -10.83
C ARG A 105 8.61 0.73 -9.88
N TYR A 106 9.71 1.44 -10.10
CA TYR A 106 10.91 1.36 -9.28
C TYR A 106 11.28 2.77 -8.84
N PRO A 107 11.90 2.94 -7.67
CA PRO A 107 12.59 4.18 -7.35
C PRO A 107 13.64 4.46 -8.42
N MET A 108 13.56 5.61 -9.07
CA MET A 108 14.48 6.04 -10.13
C MET A 108 15.15 7.35 -9.70
N GLN A 109 16.43 7.47 -10.04
CA GLN A 109 17.15 8.74 -10.07
C GLN A 109 17.50 9.01 -11.53
N ASP A 110 16.90 10.07 -12.07
CA ASP A 110 16.85 10.34 -13.51
C ASP A 110 16.29 9.12 -14.28
N ASP A 111 17.00 8.65 -15.32
CA ASP A 111 16.64 7.48 -16.12
C ASP A 111 17.24 6.17 -15.58
N SER A 112 17.89 6.20 -14.42
CA SER A 112 18.56 5.05 -13.81
C SER A 112 17.91 4.63 -12.50
N PRO A 113 17.86 3.33 -12.15
CA PRO A 113 17.41 2.90 -10.83
C PRO A 113 18.26 3.56 -9.74
N ASP A 114 17.62 4.18 -8.75
CA ASP A 114 18.32 4.89 -7.67
C ASP A 114 19.22 3.91 -6.89
N SER A 115 20.53 4.10 -7.01
CA SER A 115 21.54 3.31 -6.29
C SER A 115 22.07 3.97 -5.02
N GLN A 116 21.65 5.21 -4.72
CA GLN A 116 22.36 6.06 -3.74
C GLN A 116 21.93 5.87 -2.29
N ASN A 117 20.83 5.17 -2.01
CA ASN A 117 20.26 5.10 -0.66
C ASN A 117 20.75 3.92 0.21
N GLY A 118 21.87 3.27 -0.11
CA GLY A 118 22.49 2.24 0.74
C GLY A 118 21.67 0.95 0.93
N LEU A 119 20.47 0.89 0.38
CA LEU A 119 19.74 -0.35 0.16
C LEU A 119 20.42 -1.06 -1.02
N PRO A 120 20.84 -2.33 -0.89
CA PRO A 120 21.34 -3.07 -2.03
C PRO A 120 20.28 -3.00 -3.15
N ARG A 121 20.69 -3.09 -4.43
CA ARG A 121 19.83 -3.08 -5.64
C ARG A 121 18.65 -4.08 -5.61
N SER A 122 18.49 -4.82 -4.52
CA SER A 122 17.53 -5.86 -4.20
C SER A 122 16.43 -5.43 -3.23
N VAL A 123 16.39 -4.21 -2.69
CA VAL A 123 15.40 -3.87 -1.64
C VAL A 123 14.60 -2.62 -2.00
N ILE A 124 13.28 -2.83 -2.04
CA ILE A 124 12.13 -1.94 -2.32
C ILE A 124 11.71 -1.84 -3.81
N THR A 125 10.60 -2.52 -4.13
CA THR A 125 9.86 -2.32 -5.39
C THR A 125 8.42 -1.91 -5.04
N PHE A 126 7.91 -0.82 -5.64
CA PHE A 126 6.50 -0.44 -5.55
C PHE A 126 5.87 -0.56 -6.95
N THR A 127 5.07 -1.60 -7.08
CA THR A 127 3.96 -1.86 -8.01
C THR A 127 3.10 -0.73 -8.55
N ARG A 128 2.33 -1.11 -9.57
CA ARG A 128 1.30 -0.34 -10.28
C ARG A 128 0.29 0.29 -9.30
N PHE A 129 0.45 1.57 -9.02
CA PHE A 129 -0.58 2.37 -8.37
C PHE A 129 -1.81 2.47 -9.28
N LYS A 130 -2.89 1.77 -8.93
CA LYS A 130 -4.25 2.18 -9.31
C LYS A 130 -4.88 2.92 -8.13
N ILE A 131 -4.30 4.04 -7.72
CA ILE A 131 -5.05 4.94 -6.85
C ILE A 131 -6.05 5.66 -7.74
N ARG A 132 -7.31 5.24 -7.65
CA ARG A 132 -8.39 5.90 -8.39
C ARG A 132 -8.60 7.36 -7.92
N ASN A 133 -7.95 7.83 -6.84
CA ASN A 133 -8.10 9.15 -6.21
C ASN A 133 -6.83 9.71 -5.47
N TRP A 134 -5.62 9.70 -6.05
CA TRP A 134 -4.41 10.29 -5.38
C TRP A 134 -4.05 11.71 -5.85
N ILE A 135 -5.02 12.50 -6.31
CA ILE A 135 -4.77 13.91 -6.60
C ILE A 135 -4.63 14.63 -5.26
N GLY A 136 -3.42 14.72 -4.68
CA GLY A 136 -3.25 15.47 -3.43
C GLY A 136 -1.91 15.42 -2.70
N MET A 137 -0.98 14.53 -3.03
CA MET A 137 0.31 14.42 -2.31
C MET A 137 1.54 14.60 -3.21
N GLU A 138 1.48 15.56 -4.14
CA GLU A 138 2.71 16.18 -4.63
C GLU A 138 3.10 17.31 -3.67
N ARG A 139 4.38 17.31 -3.26
CA ARG A 139 5.03 18.23 -2.30
C ARG A 139 5.05 17.76 -0.86
N LYS A 140 5.95 16.81 -0.58
CA LYS A 140 6.91 16.86 0.54
C LYS A 140 7.86 15.66 0.45
N PHE A 141 8.84 15.78 -0.44
CA PHE A 141 10.17 15.20 -0.26
C PHE A 141 11.16 16.31 -0.61
#